data_AF-A0A351A3Z2-F1
#
_entry.id   AF-A0A351A3Z2-F1
#
_cell.length_a   1.000
_cell.length_b   1.000
_cell.length_c   1.000
_cell.angle_alpha   90.00
_cell.angle_beta   90.00
_cell.angle_gamma   90.00
#
_symmetry.space_group_name_H-M   'P 1'
#
loop_
_entity.id
_entity.type
_entity.pdbx_description
1 polymer ?
#
loop_
_entity_poly.entity_id
_entity_poly.type
_entity_poly.pdbx_seq_one_letter_code
_entity_poly.pdbx_strand_id
1 'polypeptide(L)'
;MSWYSTGTVNVTSGSPNIVGVGTTWAEHVSQGWAFYGPDKELYEVLSVNNNTSITLARNYAGSTLSGQAYQLIPTQGETRALTARVLQLLQDVANMLTGAGAGKFPDGAVGTPSVAAASDTNTGLFWAATDALAVATGGVEAMRLDASQRVGIGVTPMQRLHVRQDQNATTRTRLENASTGAAAVAQVDAQADQARGVLRAMGSNHSTRPNRVEIGSETNHSVAFIVNDTLRALWNSIGLGIGTTPVTSGANATLLQVGDPLASGGAGITLGATTTNDIAFSDATSGAGQYAGLIRYSHADDSFRIWTNSTEKLRLTATGTLHVGNFVSSTFMSAYPIVEPTAAVYHNFYGHNIAPATCTTALVGVSHTANTAAAAFTLPDLYSFRAYQGTVGAGSTLTRAAGFAVFSDYSKAGTNIAFRCEIPAAANNYALYSTSGVQSYLEGNLGLGTGAPTRKLDINADSFRVRTGKTPASAGAAGVQGEICWDASFIYVCVATNTWRRVAHATW
;
A
#
# COMPACT_ATOMS: atom_id res chain seq x y z
N MET A 1 -33.67 -90.45 37.09
CA MET A 1 -34.69 -89.73 37.88
C MET A 1 -35.84 -90.70 38.12
N SER A 2 -36.13 -91.09 39.36
CA SER A 2 -37.32 -91.90 39.68
C SER A 2 -38.56 -91.01 39.65
N TRP A 3 -39.67 -91.49 39.10
CA TRP A 3 -40.95 -90.76 39.13
C TRP A 3 -41.40 -90.50 40.58
N TYR A 4 -42.03 -89.36 40.84
CA TYR A 4 -42.46 -88.99 42.19
C TYR A 4 -43.65 -89.87 42.59
N SER A 5 -43.52 -90.60 43.70
CA SER A 5 -44.55 -91.54 44.19
C SER A 5 -44.68 -91.52 45.72
N THR A 6 -44.27 -90.42 46.36
CA THR A 6 -44.34 -90.28 47.83
C THR A 6 -45.80 -90.16 48.27
N GLY A 7 -46.21 -90.92 49.28
CA GLY A 7 -47.59 -90.95 49.77
C GLY A 7 -48.53 -91.81 48.90
N THR A 8 -49.83 -91.66 49.12
CA THR A 8 -50.89 -92.36 48.36
C THR A 8 -51.94 -91.36 47.88
N VAL A 9 -52.80 -91.77 46.95
CA VAL A 9 -53.90 -90.92 46.44
C VAL A 9 -55.26 -91.54 46.67
N ASN A 10 -56.23 -90.64 46.90
CA ASN A 10 -57.65 -90.90 46.84
C ASN A 10 -58.16 -90.29 45.53
N VAL A 11 -58.66 -91.16 44.66
CA VAL A 11 -59.18 -90.82 43.33
C VAL A 11 -60.69 -91.03 43.32
N THR A 12 -61.42 -90.10 42.71
CA THR A 12 -62.88 -90.16 42.60
C THR A 12 -63.26 -90.20 41.12
N SER A 13 -64.02 -91.22 40.72
CA SER A 13 -64.48 -91.37 39.34
C SER A 13 -65.25 -90.13 38.90
N GLY A 14 -64.92 -89.60 37.72
CA GLY A 14 -65.55 -88.40 37.17
C GLY A 14 -65.11 -87.06 37.80
N SER A 15 -64.15 -87.05 38.75
CA SER A 15 -63.60 -85.83 39.36
C SER A 15 -62.23 -85.49 38.78
N PRO A 16 -61.91 -84.20 38.51
CA PRO A 16 -60.56 -83.78 38.16
C PRO A 16 -59.67 -83.59 39.39
N ASN A 17 -60.23 -83.49 40.61
CA ASN A 17 -59.46 -83.27 41.83
C ASN A 17 -58.96 -84.61 42.40
N ILE A 18 -57.65 -84.71 42.63
CA ILE A 18 -57.00 -85.84 43.27
C ILE A 18 -56.52 -85.41 44.65
N VAL A 19 -56.86 -86.21 45.67
CA VAL A 19 -56.51 -85.92 47.05
C VAL A 19 -55.37 -86.82 47.48
N GLY A 20 -54.23 -86.23 47.79
CA GLY A 20 -53.04 -86.92 48.28
C GLY A 20 -53.10 -87.14 49.80
N VAL A 21 -52.54 -88.26 50.25
CA VAL A 21 -52.35 -88.61 51.66
C VAL A 21 -50.87 -88.88 51.89
N GLY A 22 -50.23 -88.07 52.76
CA GLY A 22 -48.79 -88.14 52.98
C GLY A 22 -47.95 -87.63 51.79
N THR A 23 -48.55 -86.81 50.92
CA THR A 23 -47.90 -86.21 49.75
C THR A 23 -47.33 -84.83 50.08
N THR A 24 -46.31 -84.40 49.34
CA THR A 24 -45.65 -83.08 49.44
C THR A 24 -45.59 -82.39 48.08
N TRP A 25 -46.73 -82.32 47.37
CA TRP A 25 -46.76 -81.92 45.97
C TRP A 25 -46.34 -80.48 45.66
N ALA A 26 -46.58 -79.51 46.56
CA ALA A 26 -46.34 -78.10 46.25
C ALA A 26 -44.86 -77.77 45.99
N GLU A 27 -43.93 -78.56 46.55
CA GLU A 27 -42.48 -78.36 46.40
C GLU A 27 -41.84 -79.28 45.35
N HIS A 28 -42.52 -80.37 44.97
CA HIS A 28 -41.91 -81.46 44.18
C HIS A 28 -42.62 -81.79 42.87
N VAL A 29 -43.76 -81.17 42.60
CA VAL A 29 -44.57 -81.38 41.40
C VAL A 29 -44.83 -80.02 40.76
N SER A 30 -44.78 -79.96 39.44
CA SER A 30 -45.13 -78.74 38.70
C SER A 30 -46.37 -78.96 37.85
N GLN A 31 -47.04 -77.86 37.53
CA GLN A 31 -48.07 -77.84 36.50
C GLN A 31 -47.54 -78.46 35.19
N GLY A 32 -48.41 -79.15 34.46
CA GLY A 32 -48.08 -79.81 33.20
C GLY A 32 -47.47 -81.20 33.35
N TRP A 33 -47.09 -81.65 34.55
CA TRP A 33 -46.63 -83.03 34.78
C TRP A 33 -47.75 -84.04 34.50
N ALA A 34 -47.40 -85.28 34.18
CA ALA A 34 -48.38 -86.34 33.95
C ALA A 34 -48.58 -87.17 35.22
N PHE A 35 -49.80 -87.22 35.71
CA PHE A 35 -50.29 -88.10 36.76
C PHE A 35 -50.64 -89.46 36.18
N TYR A 36 -49.92 -90.49 36.61
CA TYR A 36 -50.21 -91.89 36.34
C TYR A 36 -51.06 -92.44 37.49
N GLY A 37 -52.34 -92.65 37.19
CA GLY A 37 -53.33 -93.11 38.16
C GLY A 37 -53.31 -94.63 38.36
N PRO A 38 -54.02 -95.14 39.40
CA PRO A 38 -54.13 -96.57 39.64
C PRO A 38 -54.94 -97.32 38.57
N ASP A 39 -55.67 -96.59 37.73
CA ASP A 39 -56.31 -97.08 36.51
C ASP A 39 -55.34 -97.36 35.35
N LYS A 40 -54.05 -97.09 35.54
CA LYS A 40 -52.98 -97.24 34.55
C LYS A 40 -53.07 -96.27 33.36
N GLU A 41 -53.76 -95.15 33.54
CA GLU A 41 -53.88 -94.07 32.55
C GLU A 41 -53.09 -92.81 32.96
N LEU A 42 -52.77 -91.98 31.97
CA LEU A 42 -52.04 -90.72 32.15
C LEU A 42 -52.95 -89.50 32.02
N TYR A 43 -52.87 -88.62 33.02
CA TYR A 43 -53.61 -87.37 33.09
C TYR A 43 -52.65 -86.20 33.26
N GLU A 44 -52.86 -85.10 32.54
CA GLU A 44 -52.06 -83.89 32.77
C GLU A 44 -52.51 -83.20 34.06
N VAL A 45 -51.56 -82.79 34.89
CA VAL A 45 -51.80 -81.97 36.08
C VAL A 45 -51.98 -80.52 35.62
N LEU A 46 -53.22 -80.03 35.67
CA LEU A 46 -53.57 -78.66 35.31
C LEU A 46 -53.10 -77.64 36.36
N SER A 47 -53.15 -78.00 37.64
CA SER A 47 -52.65 -77.17 38.73
C SER A 47 -52.24 -78.01 39.94
N VAL A 48 -51.22 -77.56 40.65
CA VAL A 48 -50.86 -78.06 41.99
C VAL A 48 -51.43 -77.08 43.00
N ASN A 49 -52.53 -77.45 43.67
CA ASN A 49 -53.28 -76.53 44.52
C ASN A 49 -52.59 -76.35 45.88
N ASN A 50 -51.97 -77.42 46.40
CA ASN A 50 -51.16 -77.47 47.62
C ASN A 50 -50.51 -78.87 47.74
N ASN A 51 -49.91 -79.19 48.90
CA ASN A 51 -49.23 -80.48 49.13
C ASN A 51 -50.11 -81.73 48.98
N THR A 52 -51.42 -81.62 49.16
CA THR A 52 -52.37 -82.75 49.19
C THR A 52 -53.51 -82.64 48.18
N SER A 53 -53.47 -81.68 47.26
CA SER A 53 -54.47 -81.53 46.20
C SER A 53 -53.83 -81.09 44.90
N ILE A 54 -54.12 -81.85 43.84
CA ILE A 54 -53.82 -81.50 42.45
C ILE A 54 -55.12 -81.56 41.63
N THR A 55 -55.22 -80.71 40.63
CA THR A 55 -56.32 -80.73 39.64
C THR A 55 -55.79 -81.30 38.33
N LEU A 56 -56.46 -82.29 37.78
CA LEU A 56 -56.19 -82.86 36.47
C LEU A 56 -56.90 -82.05 35.37
N ALA A 57 -56.29 -81.96 34.19
CA ALA A 57 -56.88 -81.30 33.02
C ALA A 57 -58.10 -82.03 32.46
N ARG A 58 -58.27 -83.31 32.81
CA ARG A 58 -59.44 -84.15 32.49
C ARG A 58 -59.87 -84.90 33.75
N ASN A 59 -61.17 -85.17 33.85
CA ASN A 59 -61.73 -85.94 34.95
C ASN A 59 -61.12 -87.35 34.98
N TYR A 60 -60.86 -87.87 36.19
CA TYR A 60 -60.35 -89.22 36.40
C TYR A 60 -61.37 -90.26 35.93
N ALA A 61 -60.99 -91.10 34.97
CA ALA A 61 -61.87 -92.04 34.29
C ALA A 61 -61.97 -93.42 34.98
N GLY A 62 -61.03 -93.74 35.88
CA GLY A 62 -61.07 -94.96 36.67
C GLY A 62 -62.17 -95.00 37.74
N SER A 63 -62.28 -96.14 38.44
CA SER A 63 -63.17 -96.30 39.58
C SER A 63 -62.69 -95.50 40.81
N THR A 64 -63.63 -95.08 41.65
CA THR A 64 -63.31 -94.38 42.92
C THR A 64 -62.56 -95.32 43.86
N LEU A 65 -61.33 -94.94 44.25
CA LEU A 65 -60.44 -95.74 45.09
C LEU A 65 -59.69 -94.86 46.08
N SER A 66 -59.36 -95.41 47.25
CA SER A 66 -58.61 -94.73 48.32
C SER A 66 -57.28 -95.41 48.59
N GLY A 67 -56.27 -94.63 48.97
CA GLY A 67 -54.97 -95.13 49.44
C GLY A 67 -54.14 -95.82 48.35
N GLN A 68 -54.35 -95.46 47.08
CA GLN A 68 -53.70 -96.14 45.96
C GLN A 68 -52.32 -95.57 45.66
N ALA A 69 -51.46 -96.41 45.08
CA ALA A 69 -50.20 -95.98 44.50
C ALA A 69 -50.45 -95.15 43.24
N TYR A 70 -49.58 -94.17 43.01
CA TYR A 70 -49.58 -93.31 41.84
C TYR A 70 -48.15 -92.93 41.50
N GLN A 71 -47.95 -92.39 40.31
CA GLN A 71 -46.68 -91.81 39.93
C GLN A 71 -46.92 -90.47 39.23
N LEU A 72 -46.07 -89.49 39.50
CA LEU A 72 -46.06 -88.22 38.81
C LEU A 72 -44.79 -88.14 37.95
N ILE A 73 -45.01 -87.89 36.67
CA ILE A 73 -44.00 -87.96 35.61
C ILE A 73 -43.77 -86.53 35.11
N PRO A 74 -42.56 -85.98 35.24
CA PRO A 74 -42.21 -84.70 34.63
C PRO A 74 -42.42 -84.75 33.12
N THR A 75 -43.15 -83.78 32.56
CA THR A 75 -43.32 -83.64 31.11
C THR A 75 -42.34 -82.61 30.56
N GLN A 76 -42.03 -82.72 29.26
CA GLN A 76 -41.06 -81.82 28.60
C GLN A 76 -41.61 -80.39 28.34
N GLY A 77 -42.86 -80.08 28.70
CA GLY A 77 -43.51 -78.79 28.40
C GLY A 77 -42.84 -77.59 29.06
N GLU A 78 -42.58 -77.68 30.37
CA GLU A 78 -41.85 -76.66 31.14
C GLU A 78 -40.40 -76.52 30.67
N THR A 79 -39.75 -77.64 30.35
CA THR A 79 -38.41 -77.65 29.78
C THR A 79 -38.38 -76.94 28.43
N ARG A 80 -39.38 -77.15 27.56
CA ARG A 80 -39.49 -76.47 26.26
C ARG A 80 -39.69 -74.96 26.39
N ALA A 81 -40.52 -74.52 27.34
CA ALA A 81 -40.74 -73.09 27.60
C ALA A 81 -39.50 -72.41 28.18
N LEU A 82 -38.82 -73.05 29.12
CA LEU A 82 -37.53 -72.58 29.65
C LEU A 82 -36.47 -72.55 28.55
N THR A 83 -36.34 -73.60 27.74
CA THR A 83 -35.42 -73.64 26.59
C THR A 83 -35.70 -72.50 25.62
N ALA A 84 -36.97 -72.19 25.31
CA ALA A 84 -37.31 -71.06 24.45
C ALA A 84 -36.88 -69.70 25.04
N ARG A 85 -37.10 -69.46 26.34
CA ARG A 85 -36.66 -68.22 27.02
C ARG A 85 -35.14 -68.11 27.12
N VAL A 86 -34.45 -69.21 27.40
CA VAL A 86 -32.97 -69.26 27.43
C VAL A 86 -32.39 -69.03 26.04
N LEU A 87 -32.98 -69.62 24.99
CA LEU A 87 -32.58 -69.34 23.61
C LEU A 87 -32.77 -67.86 23.24
N GLN A 88 -33.88 -67.25 23.67
CA GLN A 88 -34.10 -65.81 23.48
C GLN A 88 -33.06 -64.98 24.25
N LEU A 89 -32.78 -65.30 25.50
CA LEU A 89 -31.75 -64.61 26.29
C LEU A 89 -30.36 -64.75 25.64
N LEU A 90 -30.01 -65.94 25.14
CA LEU A 90 -28.76 -66.16 24.41
C LEU A 90 -28.70 -65.30 23.15
N GLN A 91 -29.82 -65.17 22.43
CA GLN A 91 -29.91 -64.29 21.26
C GLN A 91 -29.75 -62.81 21.66
N ASP A 92 -30.39 -62.37 22.74
CA ASP A 92 -30.29 -60.99 23.24
C ASP A 92 -28.85 -60.69 23.69
N VAL A 93 -28.21 -61.59 24.41
CA VAL A 93 -26.80 -61.48 24.81
C VAL A 93 -25.87 -61.51 23.58
N ALA A 94 -26.15 -62.36 22.58
CA ALA A 94 -25.37 -62.37 21.34
C ALA A 94 -25.51 -61.05 20.58
N ASN A 95 -26.71 -60.48 20.51
CA ASN A 95 -26.96 -59.17 19.89
C ASN A 95 -26.25 -58.06 20.67
N MET A 96 -26.27 -58.10 22.01
CA MET A 96 -25.51 -57.14 22.83
C MET A 96 -24.00 -57.27 22.59
N LEU A 97 -23.46 -58.49 22.56
CA LEU A 97 -22.02 -58.74 22.37
C LEU A 97 -21.55 -58.37 20.97
N THR A 98 -22.35 -58.62 19.93
CA THR A 98 -21.99 -58.33 18.54
C THR A 98 -22.28 -56.88 18.11
N GLY A 99 -23.21 -56.21 18.80
CA GLY A 99 -23.52 -54.79 18.63
C GLY A 99 -22.69 -53.90 19.56
N ALA A 100 -23.36 -53.19 20.47
CA ALA A 100 -22.75 -52.18 21.34
C ALA A 100 -21.61 -52.75 22.21
N GLY A 101 -21.68 -54.01 22.64
CA GLY A 101 -20.63 -54.69 23.39
C GLY A 101 -19.32 -54.93 22.60
N ALA A 102 -19.40 -54.96 21.26
CA ALA A 102 -18.24 -54.96 20.37
C ALA A 102 -17.88 -53.55 19.88
N GLY A 103 -18.48 -52.49 20.44
CA GLY A 103 -18.30 -51.11 19.99
C GLY A 103 -18.99 -50.78 18.67
N LYS A 104 -19.91 -51.63 18.19
CA LYS A 104 -20.68 -51.42 16.97
C LYS A 104 -22.06 -50.86 17.32
N PHE A 105 -22.22 -49.57 17.10
CA PHE A 105 -23.50 -48.88 17.32
C PHE A 105 -24.25 -48.76 16.00
N PRO A 106 -25.60 -48.68 16.02
CA PRO A 106 -26.36 -48.35 14.81
C PRO A 106 -26.03 -46.93 14.33
N ASP A 107 -26.45 -46.56 13.12
CA ASP A 107 -26.10 -45.24 12.56
C ASP A 107 -26.63 -44.07 13.42
N GLY A 108 -27.82 -44.20 13.99
CA GLY A 108 -28.47 -43.13 14.73
C GLY A 108 -28.99 -42.01 13.82
N ALA A 109 -29.42 -40.91 14.41
CA ALA A 109 -29.89 -39.72 13.69
C ALA A 109 -29.57 -38.44 14.47
N VAL A 110 -29.66 -37.27 13.82
CA VAL A 110 -29.32 -35.97 14.44
C VAL A 110 -30.13 -35.67 15.72
N GLY A 111 -31.38 -36.11 15.80
CA GLY A 111 -32.23 -35.94 17.00
C GLY A 111 -32.11 -37.07 18.02
N THR A 112 -31.52 -38.21 17.62
CA THR A 112 -31.36 -39.42 18.45
C THR A 112 -30.03 -40.09 18.10
N PRO A 113 -28.90 -39.55 18.56
CA PRO A 113 -27.58 -40.08 18.26
C PRO A 113 -27.44 -41.51 18.80
N SER A 114 -26.66 -42.34 18.12
CA SER A 114 -26.51 -43.74 18.51
C SER A 114 -25.61 -43.93 19.73
N VAL A 115 -24.76 -42.95 20.01
CA VAL A 115 -24.03 -42.82 21.27
C VAL A 115 -24.45 -41.50 21.91
N ALA A 116 -25.29 -41.55 22.94
CA ALA A 116 -25.82 -40.39 23.66
C ALA A 116 -25.80 -40.63 25.18
N ALA A 117 -25.93 -39.55 25.97
CA ALA A 117 -26.10 -39.67 27.42
C ALA A 117 -27.53 -40.12 27.76
N ALA A 118 -27.70 -40.90 28.83
CA ALA A 118 -29.02 -41.42 29.21
C ALA A 118 -30.07 -40.31 29.51
N SER A 119 -29.62 -39.16 30.04
CA SER A 119 -30.47 -38.02 30.35
C SER A 119 -30.54 -36.96 29.25
N ASP A 120 -29.61 -36.99 28.29
CA ASP A 120 -29.55 -36.07 27.15
C ASP A 120 -29.44 -36.91 25.87
N THR A 121 -30.60 -37.31 25.37
CA THR A 121 -30.74 -38.23 24.24
C THR A 121 -30.61 -37.56 22.88
N ASN A 122 -30.42 -36.24 22.84
CA ASN A 122 -30.27 -35.47 21.61
C ASN A 122 -28.88 -34.85 21.43
N THR A 123 -27.95 -35.15 22.33
CA THR A 123 -26.54 -34.78 22.25
C THR A 123 -25.67 -36.05 22.21
N GLY A 124 -24.81 -36.17 21.20
CA GLY A 124 -24.04 -37.40 21.01
C GLY A 124 -23.39 -37.57 19.64
N LEU A 125 -22.89 -38.77 19.37
CA LEU A 125 -22.27 -39.17 18.11
C LEU A 125 -23.24 -40.02 17.28
N PHE A 126 -23.25 -39.80 15.96
CA PHE A 126 -24.04 -40.58 15.01
C PHE A 126 -23.34 -40.66 13.64
N TRP A 127 -23.63 -41.70 12.86
CA TRP A 127 -23.19 -41.84 11.48
C TRP A 127 -24.21 -41.19 10.56
N ALA A 128 -23.87 -40.01 10.05
CA ALA A 128 -24.79 -39.21 9.27
C ALA A 128 -24.94 -39.71 7.82
N ALA A 129 -24.00 -40.54 7.35
CA ALA A 129 -23.99 -41.26 6.08
C ALA A 129 -22.89 -42.34 6.12
N THR A 130 -22.77 -43.14 5.07
CA THR A 130 -21.59 -44.00 4.86
C THR A 130 -20.31 -43.16 4.91
N ASP A 131 -19.33 -43.63 5.68
CA ASP A 131 -18.04 -42.97 5.89
C ASP A 131 -18.14 -41.54 6.44
N ALA A 132 -19.24 -41.18 7.11
CA ALA A 132 -19.44 -39.85 7.70
C ALA A 132 -19.86 -39.92 9.17
N LEU A 133 -19.04 -39.36 10.05
CA LEU A 133 -19.30 -39.27 11.49
C LEU A 133 -19.70 -37.84 11.86
N ALA A 134 -20.71 -37.67 12.70
CA ALA A 134 -21.19 -36.37 13.12
C ALA A 134 -21.44 -36.30 14.63
N VAL A 135 -21.40 -35.07 15.15
CA VAL A 135 -21.76 -34.71 16.52
C VAL A 135 -23.07 -33.94 16.48
N ALA A 136 -24.06 -34.42 17.22
CA ALA A 136 -25.27 -33.67 17.52
C ALA A 136 -25.18 -33.01 18.89
N THR A 137 -25.70 -31.79 19.01
CA THR A 137 -25.91 -31.10 20.28
C THR A 137 -27.30 -30.48 20.27
N GLY A 138 -28.14 -30.79 21.27
CA GLY A 138 -29.50 -30.24 21.31
C GLY A 138 -30.37 -30.65 20.12
N GLY A 139 -30.10 -31.81 19.51
CA GLY A 139 -30.80 -32.30 18.32
C GLY A 139 -30.40 -31.61 16.99
N VAL A 140 -29.31 -30.85 16.97
CA VAL A 140 -28.77 -30.18 15.78
C VAL A 140 -27.35 -30.68 15.50
N GLU A 141 -27.01 -30.88 14.23
CA GLU A 141 -25.67 -31.27 13.83
C GLU A 141 -24.68 -30.11 14.02
N ALA A 142 -23.75 -30.25 14.96
CA ALA A 142 -22.78 -29.23 15.31
C ALA A 142 -21.47 -29.39 14.51
N MET A 143 -21.04 -30.63 14.30
CA MET A 143 -19.78 -30.95 13.60
C MET A 143 -19.93 -32.24 12.79
N ARG A 144 -19.24 -32.32 11.65
CA ARG A 144 -19.17 -33.52 10.79
C ARG A 144 -17.75 -33.76 10.29
N LEU A 145 -17.32 -35.01 10.27
CA LEU A 145 -16.25 -35.54 9.44
C LEU A 145 -16.89 -36.32 8.27
N ASP A 146 -16.67 -35.89 7.03
CA ASP A 146 -17.28 -36.54 5.86
C ASP A 146 -16.39 -37.62 5.22
N ALA A 147 -16.95 -38.34 4.24
CA ALA A 147 -16.27 -39.40 3.50
C ALA A 147 -15.01 -38.92 2.73
N SER A 148 -14.88 -37.61 2.51
CA SER A 148 -13.71 -36.98 1.89
C SER A 148 -12.66 -36.53 2.91
N GLN A 149 -12.79 -36.93 4.18
CA GLN A 149 -11.92 -36.56 5.30
C GLN A 149 -11.90 -35.06 5.58
N ARG A 150 -13.04 -34.38 5.39
CA ARG A 150 -13.20 -32.96 5.66
C ARG A 150 -14.01 -32.74 6.93
N VAL A 151 -13.61 -31.76 7.74
CA VAL A 151 -14.30 -31.36 8.97
C VAL A 151 -15.16 -30.13 8.69
N GLY A 152 -16.46 -30.25 8.96
CA GLY A 152 -17.43 -29.16 8.92
C GLY A 152 -17.89 -28.81 10.33
N ILE A 153 -17.97 -27.52 10.65
CA ILE A 153 -18.55 -27.02 11.90
C ILE A 153 -19.69 -26.07 11.52
N GLY A 154 -20.92 -26.46 11.86
CA GLY A 154 -22.16 -25.76 11.47
C GLY A 154 -22.51 -25.86 9.97
N VAL A 155 -21.86 -26.76 9.21
CA VAL A 155 -22.04 -26.88 7.75
C VAL A 155 -21.56 -28.24 7.23
N THR A 156 -22.11 -28.68 6.08
CA THR A 156 -21.49 -29.75 5.29
C THR A 156 -20.19 -29.24 4.64
N PRO A 157 -19.03 -29.84 4.95
CA PRO A 157 -17.75 -29.26 4.56
C PRO A 157 -17.49 -29.33 3.05
N MET A 158 -16.89 -28.26 2.50
CA MET A 158 -16.40 -28.21 1.11
C MET A 158 -14.86 -28.16 1.04
N GLN A 159 -14.21 -27.86 2.16
CA GLN A 159 -12.76 -27.76 2.36
C GLN A 159 -12.35 -28.63 3.55
N ARG A 160 -11.05 -28.94 3.70
CA ARG A 160 -10.55 -29.78 4.81
C ARG A 160 -11.05 -29.34 6.18
N LEU A 161 -11.12 -28.03 6.41
CA LEU A 161 -11.83 -27.43 7.54
C LEU A 161 -12.78 -26.36 6.99
N HIS A 162 -14.07 -26.49 7.25
CA HIS A 162 -15.11 -25.55 6.85
C HIS A 162 -15.91 -25.14 8.08
N VAL A 163 -15.75 -23.90 8.52
CA VAL A 163 -16.52 -23.33 9.63
C VAL A 163 -17.48 -22.32 9.06
N ARG A 164 -18.76 -22.43 9.40
CA ARG A 164 -19.79 -21.51 8.94
C ARG A 164 -20.85 -21.37 10.01
N GLN A 165 -21.34 -20.15 10.14
CA GLN A 165 -22.55 -19.81 10.88
C GLN A 165 -23.46 -19.00 9.95
N ASP A 166 -24.72 -19.43 9.83
CA ASP A 166 -25.71 -18.76 8.99
C ASP A 166 -26.36 -17.56 9.68
N GLN A 167 -26.92 -16.65 8.86
CA GLN A 167 -27.78 -15.50 9.19
C GLN A 167 -27.30 -14.56 10.31
N ASN A 168 -26.86 -13.35 9.94
CA ASN A 168 -26.63 -12.18 10.80
C ASN A 168 -25.70 -12.37 12.02
N ALA A 169 -25.07 -13.53 12.17
CA ALA A 169 -24.07 -13.82 13.19
C ALA A 169 -22.66 -13.86 12.57
N THR A 170 -21.65 -13.52 13.37
CA THR A 170 -20.26 -13.55 12.89
C THR A 170 -19.70 -14.95 12.99
N THR A 171 -19.29 -15.54 11.87
CA THR A 171 -18.41 -16.74 11.90
C THR A 171 -17.00 -16.29 12.28
N ARG A 172 -16.45 -16.78 13.40
CA ARG A 172 -15.08 -16.49 13.83
C ARG A 172 -14.33 -17.77 14.16
N THR A 173 -13.03 -17.78 13.87
CA THR A 173 -12.07 -18.75 14.39
C THR A 173 -11.08 -17.97 15.24
N ARG A 174 -10.84 -18.40 16.48
CA ARG A 174 -9.87 -17.80 17.40
C ARG A 174 -8.72 -18.77 17.60
N LEU A 175 -7.50 -18.30 17.41
CA LEU A 175 -6.28 -18.97 17.84
C LEU A 175 -5.63 -18.06 18.87
N GLU A 176 -5.36 -18.58 20.06
CA GLU A 176 -4.79 -17.79 21.15
C GLU A 176 -3.75 -18.59 21.94
N ASN A 177 -2.77 -17.89 22.47
CA ASN A 177 -1.85 -18.39 23.48
C ASN A 177 -1.80 -17.34 24.60
N ALA A 178 -2.32 -17.70 25.78
CA ALA A 178 -2.43 -16.78 26.92
C ALA A 178 -1.11 -16.53 27.65
N SER A 179 -0.02 -17.20 27.25
CA SER A 179 1.29 -17.09 27.91
C SER A 179 2.02 -15.82 27.49
N THR A 180 2.82 -15.23 28.39
CA THR A 180 3.53 -13.94 28.16
C THR A 180 5.03 -14.08 27.89
N GLY A 181 5.56 -15.31 27.79
CA GLY A 181 6.97 -15.55 27.51
C GLY A 181 7.37 -15.15 26.09
N ALA A 182 8.64 -14.82 25.86
CA ALA A 182 9.16 -14.37 24.55
C ALA A 182 8.97 -15.38 23.40
N ALA A 183 8.68 -16.65 23.70
CA ALA A 183 8.38 -17.71 22.74
C ALA A 183 6.87 -18.05 22.64
N ALA A 184 6.01 -17.31 23.34
CA ALA A 184 4.57 -17.53 23.29
C ALA A 184 4.01 -17.07 21.94
N VAL A 185 3.58 -18.03 21.13
CA VAL A 185 3.06 -17.77 19.78
C VAL A 185 1.72 -18.49 19.61
N ALA A 186 0.78 -17.83 18.93
CA ALA A 186 -0.36 -18.46 18.28
C ALA A 186 -0.19 -18.26 16.77
N GLN A 187 0.00 -19.35 16.02
CA GLN A 187 0.44 -19.30 14.63
C GLN A 187 -0.45 -20.15 13.73
N VAL A 188 -0.59 -19.69 12.50
CA VAL A 188 -1.16 -20.47 11.39
C VAL A 188 -0.04 -20.64 10.36
N ASP A 189 0.40 -21.88 10.17
CA ASP A 189 1.42 -22.23 9.20
C ASP A 189 0.81 -22.68 7.88
N ALA A 190 1.32 -22.12 6.78
CA ALA A 190 0.97 -22.51 5.43
C ALA A 190 2.25 -22.78 4.64
N GLN A 191 2.62 -24.06 4.56
CA GLN A 191 3.76 -24.50 3.76
C GLN A 191 3.27 -25.07 2.42
N ALA A 192 3.91 -24.62 1.35
CA ALA A 192 3.81 -25.21 0.04
C ALA A 192 5.24 -25.42 -0.47
N ASP A 193 5.51 -26.57 -1.07
CA ASP A 193 6.85 -26.89 -1.60
C ASP A 193 7.15 -26.05 -2.85
N GLN A 194 6.84 -26.56 -4.04
CA GLN A 194 6.98 -25.84 -5.31
C GLN A 194 5.70 -25.08 -5.71
N ALA A 195 4.87 -24.71 -4.72
CA ALA A 195 3.59 -24.07 -4.95
C ALA A 195 3.45 -22.81 -4.07
N ARG A 196 2.25 -22.23 -4.00
CA ARG A 196 1.98 -20.98 -3.27
C ARG A 196 1.17 -21.21 -2.01
N GLY A 197 1.53 -20.55 -0.91
CA GLY A 197 0.65 -20.29 0.23
C GLY A 197 -0.24 -19.08 -0.07
N VAL A 198 -1.54 -19.15 0.21
CA VAL A 198 -2.47 -18.05 -0.11
C VAL A 198 -3.49 -17.84 0.99
N LEU A 199 -3.64 -16.59 1.42
CA LEU A 199 -4.80 -16.09 2.16
C LEU A 199 -5.71 -15.35 1.17
N ARG A 200 -7.02 -15.68 1.15
CA ARG A 200 -7.97 -15.10 0.18
C ARG A 200 -9.24 -14.62 0.87
N ALA A 201 -9.75 -13.46 0.43
CA ALA A 201 -11.14 -13.08 0.62
C ALA A 201 -11.94 -13.52 -0.63
N MET A 202 -13.03 -14.26 -0.45
CA MET A 202 -13.89 -14.74 -1.55
C MET A 202 -14.91 -13.66 -1.96
N GLY A 203 -15.87 -13.92 -2.86
CA GLY A 203 -16.89 -12.91 -3.23
C GLY A 203 -17.97 -12.70 -2.17
N SER A 204 -18.53 -11.48 -2.08
CA SER A 204 -19.76 -11.20 -1.32
C SER A 204 -20.68 -10.25 -2.08
N ASN A 205 -21.98 -10.35 -1.79
CA ASN A 205 -23.00 -9.41 -2.25
C ASN A 205 -23.19 -8.25 -1.25
N HIS A 206 -22.23 -8.01 -0.36
CA HIS A 206 -22.37 -7.04 0.72
C HIS A 206 -22.00 -5.62 0.25
N SER A 207 -23.00 -4.73 0.16
CA SER A 207 -22.89 -3.45 -0.55
C SER A 207 -22.08 -2.35 0.16
N THR A 208 -21.87 -2.42 1.48
CA THR A 208 -21.22 -1.33 2.25
C THR A 208 -19.84 -1.69 2.79
N ARG A 209 -19.51 -2.98 2.84
CA ARG A 209 -18.22 -3.53 3.29
C ARG A 209 -17.88 -4.71 2.40
N PRO A 210 -17.18 -4.53 1.27
CA PRO A 210 -16.78 -5.64 0.43
C PRO A 210 -15.83 -6.58 1.19
N ASN A 211 -15.66 -7.79 0.67
CA ASN A 211 -14.76 -8.77 1.26
C ASN A 211 -13.32 -8.26 1.24
N ARG A 212 -12.67 -8.30 2.41
CA ARG A 212 -11.27 -7.86 2.62
C ARG A 212 -10.54 -8.83 3.54
N VAL A 213 -9.22 -8.89 3.43
CA VAL A 213 -8.36 -9.52 4.43
C VAL A 213 -7.90 -8.42 5.39
N GLU A 214 -8.18 -8.58 6.69
CA GLU A 214 -7.77 -7.63 7.72
C GLU A 214 -6.57 -8.19 8.47
N ILE A 215 -5.47 -7.45 8.50
CA ILE A 215 -4.25 -7.78 9.24
C ILE A 215 -3.87 -6.53 10.03
N GLY A 216 -3.80 -6.63 11.35
CA GLY A 216 -3.62 -5.48 12.24
C GLY A 216 -3.48 -5.91 13.69
N SER A 217 -3.30 -4.93 14.56
CA SER A 217 -3.32 -5.09 16.00
C SER A 217 -4.30 -4.10 16.64
N GLU A 218 -4.99 -4.53 17.69
CA GLU A 218 -5.92 -3.67 18.45
C GLU A 218 -5.21 -2.81 19.52
N THR A 219 -3.95 -3.14 19.81
CA THR A 219 -3.06 -2.41 20.73
C THR A 219 -1.74 -2.07 20.02
N ASN A 220 -0.79 -1.44 20.72
CA ASN A 220 0.53 -1.03 20.20
C ASN A 220 1.43 -2.22 19.81
N HIS A 221 1.07 -2.96 18.77
CA HIS A 221 1.89 -3.99 18.15
C HIS A 221 2.13 -3.65 16.68
N SER A 222 3.22 -4.18 16.12
CA SER A 222 3.57 -3.95 14.72
C SER A 222 3.08 -5.10 13.84
N VAL A 223 2.75 -4.79 12.59
CA VAL A 223 2.53 -5.79 11.54
C VAL A 223 3.76 -5.80 10.65
N ALA A 224 4.39 -6.97 10.49
CA ALA A 224 5.64 -7.13 9.76
C ALA A 224 5.47 -8.02 8.53
N PHE A 225 6.20 -7.67 7.46
CA PHE A 225 6.48 -8.54 6.33
C PHE A 225 7.94 -8.95 6.38
N ILE A 226 8.17 -10.26 6.48
CA ILE A 226 9.47 -10.86 6.69
C ILE A 226 9.78 -11.77 5.49
N VAL A 227 11.02 -11.71 5.00
CA VAL A 227 11.52 -12.58 3.93
C VAL A 227 12.92 -13.05 4.30
N ASN A 228 13.14 -14.37 4.31
CA ASN A 228 14.39 -14.99 4.76
C ASN A 228 14.82 -14.48 6.15
N ASP A 229 13.88 -14.53 7.11
CA ASP A 229 14.05 -14.01 8.49
C ASP A 229 14.50 -12.55 8.60
N THR A 230 14.37 -11.79 7.51
CA THR A 230 14.74 -10.38 7.43
C THR A 230 13.49 -9.52 7.27
N LEU A 231 13.38 -8.47 8.09
CA LEU A 231 12.31 -7.49 7.98
C LEU A 231 12.40 -6.74 6.63
N ARG A 232 11.29 -6.72 5.86
CA ARG A 232 11.20 -5.98 4.59
C ARG A 232 10.21 -4.83 4.63
N ALA A 233 9.13 -4.97 5.37
CA ALA A 233 8.22 -3.87 5.65
C ALA A 233 7.61 -4.01 7.04
N LEU A 234 7.39 -2.88 7.71
CA LEU A 234 6.81 -2.84 9.05
C LEU A 234 5.80 -1.71 9.15
N TRP A 235 4.59 -2.03 9.59
CA TRP A 235 3.61 -1.05 10.06
C TRP A 235 3.61 -1.01 11.58
N ASN A 236 3.76 0.17 12.16
CA ASN A 236 3.62 0.40 13.60
C ASN A 236 2.73 1.62 13.88
N SER A 237 2.68 2.07 15.13
CA SER A 237 1.90 3.25 15.53
C SER A 237 2.37 4.58 14.94
N ILE A 238 3.55 4.61 14.30
CA ILE A 238 4.14 5.81 13.69
C ILE A 238 3.85 5.84 12.18
N GLY A 239 3.97 4.70 11.48
CA GLY A 239 3.73 4.62 10.04
C GLY A 239 4.19 3.31 9.40
N LEU A 240 4.45 3.35 8.08
CA LEU A 240 5.03 2.26 7.27
C LEU A 240 6.52 2.47 7.06
N GLY A 241 7.33 1.45 7.35
CA GLY A 241 8.77 1.43 7.08
C GLY A 241 9.07 0.37 6.04
N ILE A 242 9.78 0.73 4.98
CA ILE A 242 10.26 -0.19 3.95
C ILE A 242 11.75 -0.39 4.14
N GLY A 243 12.16 -1.62 4.45
CA GLY A 243 13.54 -1.99 4.79
C GLY A 243 14.02 -1.42 6.13
N THR A 244 13.11 -0.96 6.99
CA THR A 244 13.43 -0.29 8.26
C THR A 244 12.25 -0.37 9.22
N THR A 245 12.50 -0.07 10.50
CA THR A 245 11.48 0.27 11.48
C THR A 245 11.22 1.78 11.44
N PRO A 246 9.97 2.25 11.21
CA PRO A 246 9.66 3.68 11.22
C PRO A 246 10.09 4.36 12.51
N VAL A 247 10.82 5.45 12.39
CA VAL A 247 11.18 6.35 13.48
C VAL A 247 10.45 7.67 13.29
N THR A 248 10.14 8.38 14.39
CA THR A 248 9.57 9.72 14.31
C THR A 248 10.61 10.68 13.73
N SER A 249 10.29 11.32 12.60
CA SER A 249 11.17 12.30 11.95
C SER A 249 10.58 13.72 12.00
N GLY A 250 10.00 14.09 13.15
CA GLY A 250 9.37 15.39 13.41
C GLY A 250 7.84 15.36 13.36
N ALA A 251 7.18 16.40 13.86
CA ALA A 251 5.72 16.44 14.07
C ALA A 251 4.86 16.26 12.80
N ASN A 252 5.48 16.37 11.60
CA ASN A 252 4.81 16.29 10.30
C ASN A 252 5.30 15.11 9.42
N ALA A 253 6.10 14.19 9.98
CA ALA A 253 6.74 13.11 9.23
C ALA A 253 6.68 11.83 10.08
N THR A 254 6.02 10.73 9.68
CA THR A 254 6.11 10.08 8.38
C THR A 254 5.06 8.95 8.34
N LEU A 255 4.12 8.98 7.38
CA LEU A 255 3.30 7.78 7.10
C LEU A 255 4.10 6.71 6.34
N LEU A 256 5.15 7.08 5.62
CA LEU A 256 6.04 6.19 4.86
C LEU A 256 7.50 6.60 5.04
N GLN A 257 8.34 5.67 5.48
CA GLN A 257 9.80 5.79 5.54
C GLN A 257 10.43 4.70 4.68
N VAL A 258 11.43 5.05 3.86
CA VAL A 258 12.18 4.10 3.03
C VAL A 258 13.64 4.11 3.46
N GLY A 259 14.13 2.97 3.94
CA GLY A 259 15.50 2.80 4.43
C GLY A 259 15.71 3.24 5.88
N ASP A 260 16.74 2.66 6.49
CA ASP A 260 17.16 2.98 7.85
C ASP A 260 18.08 4.22 7.86
N PRO A 261 17.71 5.32 8.56
CA PRO A 261 18.52 6.54 8.61
C PRO A 261 19.89 6.34 9.28
N LEU A 262 20.10 5.22 9.98
CA LEU A 262 21.37 4.88 10.61
C LEU A 262 22.23 3.92 9.78
N ALA A 263 21.70 3.36 8.68
CA ALA A 263 22.44 2.44 7.84
C ALA A 263 23.42 3.20 6.91
N SER A 264 24.61 2.63 6.70
CA SER A 264 25.62 3.15 5.77
C SER A 264 25.36 2.80 4.30
N GLY A 265 24.35 1.97 4.02
CA GLY A 265 23.89 1.64 2.67
C GLY A 265 22.89 2.68 2.15
N GLY A 266 22.93 2.96 0.85
CA GLY A 266 21.96 3.86 0.22
C GLY A 266 20.53 3.33 0.30
N ALA A 267 19.57 4.21 0.58
CA ALA A 267 18.14 3.95 0.43
C ALA A 267 17.62 4.70 -0.81
N GLY A 268 16.74 4.09 -1.58
CA GLY A 268 16.23 4.68 -2.82
C GLY A 268 14.81 4.25 -3.16
N ILE A 269 14.16 5.08 -3.99
CA ILE A 269 12.85 4.80 -4.58
C ILE A 269 13.04 4.85 -6.10
N THR A 270 12.71 3.75 -6.79
CA THR A 270 12.67 3.71 -8.26
C THR A 270 11.21 3.73 -8.70
N LEU A 271 10.85 4.69 -9.55
CA LEU A 271 9.56 4.74 -10.22
C LEU A 271 9.75 4.25 -11.67
N GLY A 272 9.07 3.16 -12.05
CA GLY A 272 9.21 2.54 -13.37
C GLY A 272 7.90 2.54 -14.14
N ALA A 273 7.86 3.26 -15.26
CA ALA A 273 6.72 3.33 -16.20
C ALA A 273 7.23 3.60 -17.61
N THR A 274 6.47 3.20 -18.64
CA THR A 274 6.82 3.43 -20.05
C THR A 274 6.46 4.83 -20.56
N THR A 275 5.63 5.57 -19.83
CA THR A 275 5.11 6.88 -20.25
C THR A 275 5.58 7.99 -19.32
N THR A 276 5.15 7.98 -18.06
CA THR A 276 5.45 9.04 -17.09
C THR A 276 5.58 8.47 -15.68
N ASN A 277 6.48 9.04 -14.89
CA ASN A 277 6.61 8.77 -13.46
C ASN A 277 6.34 10.06 -12.69
N ASP A 278 5.39 10.00 -11.74
CA ASP A 278 4.93 11.18 -10.99
C ASP A 278 5.08 11.00 -9.48
N ILE A 279 5.45 12.08 -8.81
CA ILE A 279 5.18 12.31 -7.40
C ILE A 279 4.19 13.48 -7.33
N ALA A 280 2.98 13.21 -6.85
CA ALA A 280 1.87 14.15 -6.88
C ALA A 280 1.58 14.78 -5.52
N PHE A 281 1.22 16.06 -5.53
CA PHE A 281 0.81 16.87 -4.39
C PHE A 281 -0.58 17.43 -4.68
N SER A 282 -1.61 16.81 -4.11
CA SER A 282 -3.02 17.15 -4.37
C SER A 282 -3.88 16.87 -3.14
N ASP A 283 -4.89 17.71 -2.94
CA ASP A 283 -6.02 17.53 -2.02
C ASP A 283 -7.34 17.22 -2.77
N ALA A 284 -7.35 17.35 -4.10
CA ALA A 284 -8.49 16.99 -4.93
C ALA A 284 -8.58 15.48 -5.16
N THR A 285 -9.81 14.94 -5.16
CA THR A 285 -10.11 13.51 -5.40
C THR A 285 -10.48 13.19 -6.85
N SER A 286 -10.62 14.20 -7.70
CA SER A 286 -10.91 14.05 -9.14
C SER A 286 -10.54 15.32 -9.95
N GLY A 287 -10.48 15.19 -11.28
CA GLY A 287 -10.29 16.32 -12.20
C GLY A 287 -8.87 16.89 -12.23
N ALA A 288 -8.71 18.07 -12.83
CA ALA A 288 -7.39 18.72 -13.00
C ALA A 288 -6.69 19.06 -11.67
N GLY A 289 -7.45 19.19 -10.57
CA GLY A 289 -6.91 19.41 -9.24
C GLY A 289 -5.98 18.29 -8.75
N GLN A 290 -6.11 17.07 -9.28
CA GLN A 290 -5.19 15.95 -8.99
C GLN A 290 -3.75 16.22 -9.42
N TYR A 291 -3.55 17.22 -10.29
CA TYR A 291 -2.27 17.64 -10.84
C TYR A 291 -1.87 19.03 -10.33
N ALA A 292 -2.46 19.50 -9.23
CA ALA A 292 -2.20 20.82 -8.67
C ALA A 292 -0.71 21.05 -8.39
N GLY A 293 0.00 20.05 -7.84
CA GLY A 293 1.46 20.00 -7.79
C GLY A 293 1.98 18.64 -8.25
N LEU A 294 3.03 18.62 -9.08
CA LEU A 294 3.65 17.39 -9.58
C LEU A 294 5.17 17.57 -9.72
N ILE A 295 5.89 16.48 -9.47
CA ILE A 295 7.24 16.25 -10.00
C ILE A 295 7.13 15.08 -10.98
N ARG A 296 7.49 15.31 -12.25
CA ARG A 296 7.29 14.34 -13.34
C ARG A 296 8.57 14.09 -14.11
N TYR A 297 8.80 12.83 -14.47
CA TYR A 297 9.62 12.47 -15.62
C TYR A 297 8.74 11.95 -16.75
N SER A 298 8.89 12.50 -17.96
CA SER A 298 8.13 12.14 -19.16
C SER A 298 9.04 11.45 -20.18
N HIS A 299 8.73 10.20 -20.53
CA HIS A 299 9.46 9.42 -21.54
C HIS A 299 9.05 9.78 -22.98
N ALA A 300 7.98 10.56 -23.17
CA ALA A 300 7.58 10.99 -24.52
C ALA A 300 8.57 11.99 -25.15
N ASP A 301 9.28 12.74 -24.30
CA ASP A 301 10.23 13.78 -24.70
C ASP A 301 11.46 13.86 -23.77
N ASP A 302 11.70 12.80 -22.99
CA ASP A 302 12.76 12.64 -21.98
C ASP A 302 12.98 13.89 -21.13
N SER A 303 11.88 14.45 -20.61
CA SER A 303 11.90 15.70 -19.85
C SER A 303 11.53 15.54 -18.38
N PHE A 304 12.24 16.26 -17.52
CA PHE A 304 11.92 16.40 -16.09
C PHE A 304 11.14 17.70 -15.88
N ARG A 305 10.01 17.64 -15.17
CA ARG A 305 9.04 18.75 -15.07
C ARG A 305 8.56 18.95 -13.64
N ILE A 306 8.30 20.20 -13.27
CA ILE A 306 7.68 20.58 -11.99
C ILE A 306 6.45 21.44 -12.26
N TRP A 307 5.34 21.11 -11.59
CA TRP A 307 4.04 21.77 -11.73
C TRP A 307 3.60 22.39 -10.42
N THR A 308 2.93 23.54 -10.51
CA THR A 308 2.18 24.16 -9.40
C THR A 308 0.91 24.84 -9.94
N ASN A 309 -0.13 24.89 -9.11
CA ASN A 309 -1.45 25.41 -9.49
C ASN A 309 -1.95 24.83 -10.83
N SER A 310 -1.83 23.51 -10.99
CA SER A 310 -2.27 22.75 -12.17
C SER A 310 -1.61 23.14 -13.49
N THR A 311 -0.45 23.81 -13.44
CA THR A 311 0.30 24.23 -14.63
C THR A 311 1.79 23.98 -14.43
N GLU A 312 2.48 23.62 -15.52
CA GLU A 312 3.93 23.44 -15.49
C GLU A 312 4.64 24.78 -15.21
N LYS A 313 5.72 24.76 -14.43
CA LYS A 313 6.53 25.95 -14.09
C LYS A 313 8.00 25.79 -14.43
N LEU A 314 8.51 24.56 -14.44
CA LEU A 314 9.90 24.25 -14.75
C LEU A 314 9.99 23.00 -15.62
N ARG A 315 10.88 23.04 -16.62
CA ARG A 315 11.23 21.89 -17.47
C ARG A 315 12.72 21.79 -17.68
N LEU A 316 13.30 20.61 -17.50
CA LEU A 316 14.58 20.23 -18.08
C LEU A 316 14.32 19.30 -19.27
N THR A 317 14.70 19.72 -20.48
CA THR A 317 14.52 18.92 -21.70
C THR A 317 15.61 17.85 -21.83
N ALA A 318 15.39 16.87 -22.71
CA ALA A 318 16.38 15.85 -23.08
C ALA A 318 17.72 16.43 -23.54
N THR A 319 17.72 17.65 -24.10
CA THR A 319 18.91 18.35 -24.58
C THR A 319 19.65 19.12 -23.48
N GLY A 320 19.20 19.05 -22.22
CA GLY A 320 19.81 19.74 -21.08
C GLY A 320 19.39 21.21 -20.92
N THR A 321 18.35 21.66 -21.64
CA THR A 321 17.86 23.05 -21.54
C THR A 321 16.88 23.19 -20.38
N LEU A 322 17.14 24.13 -19.48
CA LEU A 322 16.25 24.49 -18.37
C LEU A 322 15.30 25.62 -18.79
N HIS A 323 14.00 25.37 -18.75
CA HIS A 323 12.94 26.36 -18.92
C HIS A 323 12.32 26.70 -17.56
N VAL A 324 12.15 27.99 -17.28
CA VAL A 324 11.46 28.52 -16.09
C VAL A 324 10.43 29.55 -16.54
N GLY A 325 9.14 29.32 -16.27
CA GLY A 325 8.06 30.24 -16.63
C GLY A 325 7.35 29.92 -17.95
N ASN A 326 7.11 30.91 -18.81
CA ASN A 326 6.28 30.75 -20.01
C ASN A 326 7.06 30.10 -21.17
N PHE A 327 6.69 28.88 -21.53
CA PHE A 327 7.43 27.96 -22.42
C PHE A 327 7.40 28.30 -23.92
N VAL A 328 7.03 29.52 -24.30
CA VAL A 328 7.09 30.01 -25.70
C VAL A 328 8.37 30.79 -26.01
N SER A 329 9.26 30.97 -25.03
CA SER A 329 10.54 31.65 -25.18
C SER A 329 11.61 30.90 -24.37
N SER A 330 12.66 30.44 -25.04
CA SER A 330 13.85 29.87 -24.42
C SER A 330 14.61 30.96 -23.66
N THR A 331 14.20 31.24 -22.42
CA THR A 331 15.04 31.99 -21.48
C THR A 331 16.16 31.09 -21.01
N PHE A 332 17.29 31.14 -21.71
CA PHE A 332 18.54 30.58 -21.20
C PHE A 332 18.96 31.38 -19.96
N MET A 333 18.86 30.76 -18.79
CA MET A 333 19.73 31.10 -17.67
C MET A 333 20.60 29.88 -17.41
N SER A 334 21.76 29.82 -18.06
CA SER A 334 22.88 29.04 -17.53
C SER A 334 23.67 29.95 -16.60
N ALA A 335 23.23 30.03 -15.35
CA ALA A 335 24.09 30.48 -14.27
C ALA A 335 24.85 29.24 -13.79
N TYR A 336 26.07 29.06 -14.28
CA TYR A 336 26.97 28.01 -13.79
C TYR A 336 28.09 28.65 -12.96
N PRO A 337 27.95 28.75 -11.62
CA PRO A 337 29.07 29.08 -10.75
C PRO A 337 29.72 27.78 -10.29
N ILE A 338 30.73 27.28 -11.02
CA ILE A 338 31.68 26.33 -10.44
C ILE A 338 33.06 26.99 -10.41
N VAL A 339 33.59 27.09 -9.20
CA VAL A 339 35.00 27.39 -8.93
C VAL A 339 35.80 26.17 -9.37
N GLU A 340 36.13 26.09 -10.65
CA GLU A 340 37.19 25.19 -11.13
C GLU A 340 38.54 25.89 -10.91
N PRO A 341 39.62 25.20 -10.50
CA PRO A 341 40.90 25.87 -10.22
C PRO A 341 41.66 26.36 -11.46
N THR A 342 41.19 26.08 -12.69
CA THR A 342 42.04 26.18 -13.90
C THR A 342 41.30 26.51 -15.21
N ALA A 343 40.22 27.29 -15.24
CA ALA A 343 39.67 27.75 -16.53
C ALA A 343 40.38 29.03 -17.04
N ALA A 344 40.72 29.04 -18.33
CA ALA A 344 41.35 30.18 -19.02
C ALA A 344 40.37 31.35 -19.31
N VAL A 345 39.05 31.09 -19.33
CA VAL A 345 37.99 32.09 -19.53
C VAL A 345 36.73 31.69 -18.74
N TYR A 346 36.08 32.65 -18.08
CA TYR A 346 34.85 32.46 -17.29
C TYR A 346 33.73 33.41 -17.76
N HIS A 347 32.50 32.91 -17.86
CA HIS A 347 31.31 33.69 -18.21
C HIS A 347 30.15 33.43 -17.24
N ASN A 348 29.52 34.48 -16.72
CA ASN A 348 28.32 34.37 -15.87
C ASN A 348 27.01 34.37 -16.67
N PHE A 349 27.02 35.00 -17.84
CA PHE A 349 25.91 35.01 -18.80
C PHE A 349 26.53 35.04 -20.21
N TYR A 350 26.35 33.97 -20.98
CA TYR A 350 26.87 33.85 -22.34
C TYR A 350 25.75 33.41 -23.30
N GLY A 351 25.47 34.22 -24.31
CA GLY A 351 24.51 33.90 -25.37
C GLY A 351 25.23 33.73 -26.70
N HIS A 352 25.06 32.57 -27.34
CA HIS A 352 25.52 32.30 -28.70
C HIS A 352 24.31 32.09 -29.60
N ASN A 353 23.98 33.11 -30.41
CA ASN A 353 22.78 33.10 -31.24
C ASN A 353 23.17 32.93 -32.71
N ILE A 354 22.57 31.96 -33.39
CA ILE A 354 22.74 31.73 -34.83
C ILE A 354 21.37 31.94 -35.49
N ALA A 355 21.28 32.88 -36.42
CA ALA A 355 20.07 33.05 -37.21
C ALA A 355 19.90 31.87 -38.19
N PRO A 356 18.70 31.28 -38.32
CA PRO A 356 18.43 30.33 -39.40
C PRO A 356 18.46 31.04 -40.76
N ALA A 357 18.66 30.29 -41.85
CA ALA A 357 18.72 30.83 -43.21
C ALA A 357 17.45 31.61 -43.64
N THR A 358 16.33 31.43 -42.92
CA THR A 358 15.05 32.11 -43.16
C THR A 358 14.90 33.44 -42.41
N CYS A 359 15.86 33.83 -41.56
CA CYS A 359 15.78 35.11 -40.84
C CYS A 359 16.11 36.28 -41.77
N THR A 360 15.11 37.10 -42.12
CA THR A 360 15.26 38.23 -43.06
C THR A 360 15.21 39.61 -42.42
N THR A 361 14.81 39.71 -41.14
CA THR A 361 14.52 41.01 -40.50
C THR A 361 15.57 41.39 -39.47
N ALA A 362 15.75 40.60 -38.40
CA ALA A 362 16.74 40.88 -37.35
C ALA A 362 17.03 39.63 -36.50
N LEU A 363 18.28 39.49 -36.05
CA LEU A 363 18.67 38.60 -34.94
C LEU A 363 19.03 39.47 -33.73
N VAL A 364 18.29 39.33 -32.63
CA VAL A 364 18.50 40.11 -31.41
C VAL A 364 19.04 39.18 -30.32
N GLY A 365 20.28 39.42 -29.88
CA GLY A 365 20.91 38.59 -28.85
C GLY A 365 20.40 38.87 -27.43
N VAL A 366 20.28 40.15 -27.06
CA VAL A 366 19.74 40.60 -25.76
C VAL A 366 18.89 41.85 -26.03
N SER A 367 17.70 41.90 -25.43
CA SER A 367 16.84 43.09 -25.41
C SER A 367 16.42 43.39 -23.96
N HIS A 368 16.38 44.66 -23.59
CA HIS A 368 15.97 45.10 -22.25
C HIS A 368 14.98 46.26 -22.36
N THR A 369 13.95 46.24 -21.53
CA THR A 369 12.99 47.34 -21.39
C THR A 369 12.66 47.49 -19.92
N ALA A 370 12.90 48.68 -19.37
CA ALA A 370 12.52 49.00 -18.00
C ALA A 370 11.25 49.86 -18.03
N ASN A 371 10.20 49.38 -17.37
CA ASN A 371 8.90 50.04 -17.29
C ASN A 371 8.60 50.44 -15.84
N THR A 372 7.89 51.55 -15.68
CA THR A 372 7.24 51.90 -14.41
C THR A 372 5.83 51.32 -14.37
N ALA A 373 5.30 51.07 -13.17
CA ALA A 373 3.90 50.67 -13.02
C ALA A 373 2.95 51.74 -13.58
N ALA A 374 1.76 51.34 -14.02
CA ALA A 374 0.68 52.26 -14.41
C ALA A 374 0.05 52.94 -13.18
N ALA A 375 0.86 53.65 -12.40
CA ALA A 375 0.52 54.35 -11.17
C ALA A 375 1.37 55.62 -11.04
N ALA A 376 0.87 56.63 -10.33
CA ALA A 376 1.65 57.85 -10.06
C ALA A 376 2.66 57.60 -8.93
N PHE A 377 3.95 57.58 -9.26
CA PHE A 377 5.06 57.56 -8.30
C PHE A 377 6.30 58.26 -8.87
N THR A 378 7.21 58.68 -7.99
CA THR A 378 8.47 59.32 -8.38
C THR A 378 9.61 58.31 -8.33
N LEU A 379 10.30 58.14 -9.47
CA LEU A 379 11.53 57.37 -9.57
C LEU A 379 12.66 58.33 -9.98
N PRO A 380 13.65 58.60 -9.10
CA PRO A 380 14.73 59.53 -9.42
C PRO A 380 15.62 59.05 -10.58
N ASP A 381 15.91 57.75 -10.62
CA ASP A 381 16.79 57.15 -11.63
C ASP A 381 16.25 55.80 -12.12
N LEU A 382 16.33 55.57 -13.43
CA LEU A 382 16.08 54.28 -14.06
C LEU A 382 17.26 53.90 -14.97
N TYR A 383 17.98 52.84 -14.62
CA TYR A 383 19.14 52.36 -15.39
C TYR A 383 18.81 51.04 -16.06
N SER A 384 19.02 50.93 -17.38
CA SER A 384 18.90 49.64 -18.09
C SER A 384 20.14 48.76 -17.92
N PHE A 385 21.33 49.37 -17.94
CA PHE A 385 22.60 48.69 -17.70
C PHE A 385 23.45 49.56 -16.79
N ARG A 386 24.09 48.93 -15.80
CA ARG A 386 24.98 49.61 -14.85
C ARG A 386 26.18 48.71 -14.57
N ALA A 387 27.38 49.28 -14.68
CA ALA A 387 28.63 48.57 -14.42
C ALA A 387 29.29 49.14 -13.15
N TYR A 388 29.79 48.24 -12.31
CA TYR A 388 30.57 48.58 -11.12
C TYR A 388 31.83 47.72 -11.08
N GLN A 389 32.93 48.30 -10.63
CA GLN A 389 34.12 47.53 -10.25
C GLN A 389 33.89 46.98 -8.84
N GLY A 390 33.96 45.66 -8.67
CA GLY A 390 33.94 45.02 -7.36
C GLY A 390 35.30 45.11 -6.64
N THR A 391 35.35 44.64 -5.39
CA THR A 391 36.60 44.53 -4.64
C THR A 391 37.58 43.59 -5.35
N VAL A 392 38.75 44.09 -5.72
CA VAL A 392 39.85 43.28 -6.27
C VAL A 392 40.63 42.69 -5.11
N GLY A 393 40.74 41.35 -5.07
CA GLY A 393 41.43 40.65 -3.98
C GLY A 393 42.91 41.03 -3.86
N ALA A 394 43.45 41.01 -2.64
CA ALA A 394 44.85 41.30 -2.39
C ALA A 394 45.76 40.39 -3.24
N GLY A 395 46.72 40.98 -3.96
CA GLY A 395 47.63 40.26 -4.87
C GLY A 395 47.13 40.09 -6.32
N SER A 396 45.88 40.45 -6.63
CA SER A 396 45.35 40.40 -8.00
C SER A 396 45.78 41.61 -8.82
N THR A 397 46.25 41.39 -10.06
CA THR A 397 46.57 42.47 -11.02
C THR A 397 45.63 42.38 -12.21
N LEU A 398 44.90 43.47 -12.50
CA LEU A 398 44.06 43.59 -13.71
C LEU A 398 44.78 44.45 -14.75
N THR A 399 45.09 43.89 -15.91
CA THR A 399 45.72 44.64 -17.02
C THR A 399 44.73 45.56 -17.73
N ARG A 400 43.45 45.17 -17.81
CA ARG A 400 42.37 45.96 -18.43
C ARG A 400 41.03 45.58 -17.82
N ALA A 401 40.20 46.58 -17.51
CA ALA A 401 38.80 46.42 -17.14
C ALA A 401 37.94 47.29 -18.05
N ALA A 402 36.80 46.77 -18.50
CA ALA A 402 35.85 47.50 -19.34
C ALA A 402 34.42 47.24 -18.85
N GLY A 403 33.62 48.31 -18.71
CA GLY A 403 32.19 48.18 -18.37
C GLY A 403 31.33 47.76 -19.56
N PHE A 404 31.77 48.08 -20.78
CA PHE A 404 31.20 47.62 -22.04
C PHE A 404 32.33 47.50 -23.07
N ALA A 405 32.35 46.43 -23.87
CA ALA A 405 33.38 46.18 -24.86
C ALA A 405 32.77 45.56 -26.12
N VAL A 406 33.25 46.02 -27.28
CA VAL A 406 32.99 45.44 -28.60
C VAL A 406 34.33 45.00 -29.17
N PHE A 407 34.42 43.77 -29.64
CA PHE A 407 35.67 43.15 -30.08
C PHE A 407 35.87 43.25 -31.60
N SER A 408 37.08 42.95 -32.08
CA SER A 408 37.52 43.17 -33.46
C SER A 408 36.82 42.27 -34.50
N ASP A 409 36.23 41.17 -34.06
CA ASP A 409 35.39 40.27 -34.85
C ASP A 409 34.01 40.87 -35.19
N TYR A 410 33.61 41.98 -34.56
CA TYR A 410 32.44 42.78 -34.94
C TYR A 410 32.69 43.65 -36.19
N SER A 411 33.06 43.00 -37.29
CA SER A 411 33.53 43.64 -38.53
C SER A 411 32.97 43.02 -39.82
N LYS A 412 32.03 42.08 -39.71
CA LYS A 412 31.60 41.21 -40.81
C LYS A 412 30.36 41.69 -41.57
N ALA A 413 29.74 42.81 -41.16
CA ALA A 413 28.62 43.41 -41.88
C ALA A 413 29.08 44.52 -42.84
N GLY A 414 28.24 44.87 -43.83
CA GLY A 414 28.50 46.00 -44.72
C GLY A 414 28.53 47.36 -44.00
N THR A 415 27.91 47.47 -42.84
CA THR A 415 28.04 48.59 -41.91
C THR A 415 28.06 48.04 -40.49
N ASN A 416 29.07 48.39 -39.71
CA ASN A 416 29.26 47.88 -38.35
C ASN A 416 29.14 49.07 -37.38
N ILE A 417 28.16 49.01 -36.47
CA ILE A 417 27.88 50.09 -35.51
C ILE A 417 28.02 49.54 -34.10
N ALA A 418 29.02 50.01 -33.35
CA ALA A 418 29.23 49.59 -31.96
C ALA A 418 28.21 50.22 -31.00
N PHE A 419 27.87 51.50 -31.22
CA PHE A 419 26.87 52.25 -30.46
C PHE A 419 25.95 53.00 -31.41
N ARG A 420 24.65 52.74 -31.32
CA ARG A 420 23.59 53.44 -32.06
C ARG A 420 22.67 54.13 -31.06
N CYS A 421 22.39 55.41 -31.28
CA CYS A 421 21.49 56.19 -30.43
C CYS A 421 20.45 56.88 -31.32
N GLU A 422 19.17 56.66 -31.02
CA GLU A 422 18.03 57.21 -31.77
C GLU A 422 17.07 58.00 -30.86
N ILE A 423 17.58 58.47 -29.72
CA ILE A 423 16.80 59.27 -28.78
C ILE A 423 16.35 60.56 -29.50
N PRO A 424 15.04 60.89 -29.51
CA PRO A 424 14.55 62.12 -30.13
C PRO A 424 15.14 63.37 -29.47
N ALA A 425 15.28 64.45 -30.24
CA ALA A 425 15.77 65.73 -29.72
C ALA A 425 14.81 66.31 -28.67
N ALA A 426 15.31 66.58 -27.48
CA ALA A 426 14.62 67.30 -26.40
C ALA A 426 15.66 67.99 -25.49
N ALA A 427 15.23 68.96 -24.68
CA ALA A 427 16.11 69.85 -23.93
C ALA A 427 17.12 69.16 -22.99
N ASN A 428 16.84 67.93 -22.54
CA ASN A 428 17.67 67.18 -21.61
C ASN A 428 18.01 65.77 -22.11
N ASN A 429 17.91 65.55 -23.42
CA ASN A 429 18.28 64.28 -24.04
C ASN A 429 19.73 64.38 -24.54
N TYR A 430 20.55 63.42 -24.11
CA TYR A 430 21.96 63.35 -24.47
C TYR A 430 22.25 62.02 -25.14
N ALA A 431 22.80 62.04 -26.35
CA ALA A 431 23.22 60.81 -27.02
C ALA A 431 24.46 60.18 -26.36
N LEU A 432 25.34 61.04 -25.82
CA LEU A 432 26.49 60.67 -24.99
C LEU A 432 26.57 61.69 -23.84
N TYR A 433 26.66 61.22 -22.60
CA TYR A 433 26.76 62.07 -21.40
C TYR A 433 27.87 61.53 -20.48
N SER A 434 28.90 62.32 -20.22
CA SER A 434 30.00 61.97 -19.31
C SER A 434 30.33 63.16 -18.41
N THR A 435 30.32 62.94 -17.10
CA THR A 435 30.73 63.92 -16.08
C THR A 435 32.15 63.66 -15.56
N SER A 436 32.84 62.66 -16.10
CA SER A 436 34.18 62.27 -15.67
C SER A 436 35.23 63.28 -16.13
N GLY A 437 36.19 63.59 -15.27
CA GLY A 437 37.39 64.37 -15.64
C GLY A 437 38.47 63.58 -16.38
N VAL A 438 38.19 62.32 -16.74
CA VAL A 438 39.14 61.42 -17.41
C VAL A 438 39.16 61.65 -18.92
N GLN A 439 40.31 61.39 -19.55
CA GLN A 439 40.50 61.50 -21.00
C GLN A 439 39.63 60.51 -21.79
N SER A 440 39.15 60.95 -22.95
CA SER A 440 38.55 60.08 -23.97
C SER A 440 39.56 59.84 -25.10
N TYR A 441 39.70 58.59 -25.55
CA TYR A 441 40.57 58.23 -26.67
C TYR A 441 39.73 57.76 -27.87
N LEU A 442 39.84 58.47 -28.98
CA LEU A 442 39.20 58.13 -30.26
C LEU A 442 40.29 58.07 -31.32
N GLU A 443 40.72 56.86 -31.68
CA GLU A 443 41.77 56.67 -32.69
C GLU A 443 41.27 56.96 -34.10
N GLY A 444 40.01 56.64 -34.38
CA GLY A 444 39.36 56.93 -35.66
C GLY A 444 39.10 58.42 -35.90
N ASN A 445 38.60 58.74 -37.08
CA ASN A 445 38.16 60.09 -37.42
C ASN A 445 36.80 60.37 -36.75
N LEU A 446 36.68 61.50 -36.05
CA LEU A 446 35.43 61.99 -35.46
C LEU A 446 34.71 62.91 -36.46
N GLY A 447 33.59 62.44 -36.99
CA GLY A 447 32.69 63.24 -37.83
C GLY A 447 31.54 63.86 -37.02
N LEU A 448 31.28 65.16 -37.23
CA LEU A 448 30.09 65.85 -36.74
C LEU A 448 29.24 66.27 -37.95
N GLY A 449 28.07 65.66 -38.12
CA GLY A 449 27.19 65.90 -39.29
C GLY A 449 27.62 65.18 -40.58
N THR A 450 28.55 64.22 -40.50
CA THR A 450 29.02 63.42 -41.65
C THR A 450 29.33 61.98 -41.23
N GLY A 451 29.03 61.02 -42.12
CA GLY A 451 29.35 59.60 -41.95
C GLY A 451 30.68 59.18 -42.59
N ALA A 452 31.37 60.09 -43.28
CA ALA A 452 32.62 59.81 -44.00
C ALA A 452 33.69 60.88 -43.72
N PRO A 453 34.12 61.05 -42.45
CA PRO A 453 35.08 62.09 -42.08
C PRO A 453 36.47 61.83 -42.68
N THR A 454 37.07 62.86 -43.29
CA THR A 454 38.36 62.75 -44.01
C THR A 454 39.57 63.17 -43.16
N ARG A 455 39.32 63.69 -41.95
CA ARG A 455 40.32 64.14 -40.97
C ARG A 455 39.89 63.73 -39.55
N LYS A 456 40.79 63.88 -38.57
CA LYS A 456 40.55 63.45 -37.17
C LYS A 456 39.34 64.12 -36.52
N LEU A 457 39.08 65.39 -36.84
CA LEU A 457 37.84 66.09 -36.52
C LEU A 457 37.34 66.73 -37.81
N ASP A 458 36.14 66.34 -38.25
CA ASP A 458 35.50 66.80 -39.48
C ASP A 458 34.09 67.31 -39.14
N ILE A 459 33.86 68.61 -39.31
CA ILE A 459 32.60 69.28 -38.94
C ILE A 459 31.90 69.70 -40.23
N ASN A 460 30.84 68.99 -40.59
CA ASN A 460 29.97 69.34 -41.70
C ASN A 460 28.86 70.30 -41.24
N ALA A 461 29.28 71.49 -40.81
CA ALA A 461 28.41 72.58 -40.37
C ALA A 461 29.13 73.93 -40.57
N ASP A 462 28.38 75.03 -40.47
CA ASP A 462 28.90 76.38 -40.78
C ASP A 462 29.66 77.03 -39.61
N SER A 463 29.76 76.38 -38.45
CA SER A 463 30.47 76.95 -37.30
C SER A 463 30.99 75.91 -36.29
N PHE A 464 32.09 76.27 -35.62
CA PHE A 464 32.59 75.65 -34.40
C PHE A 464 32.64 76.70 -33.29
N ARG A 465 32.27 76.33 -32.06
CA ARG A 465 32.20 77.26 -30.93
C ARG A 465 33.02 76.79 -29.73
N VAL A 466 33.99 77.61 -29.34
CA VAL A 466 34.65 77.54 -28.02
C VAL A 466 34.05 78.64 -27.15
N ARG A 467 33.35 78.28 -26.06
CA ARG A 467 32.61 79.26 -25.25
C ARG A 467 33.50 80.11 -24.34
N THR A 468 34.51 79.49 -23.74
CA THR A 468 35.43 80.17 -22.81
C THR A 468 36.62 80.71 -23.58
N GLY A 469 36.76 82.03 -23.63
CA GLY A 469 37.95 82.68 -24.20
C GLY A 469 39.19 82.47 -23.32
N LYS A 470 40.37 82.50 -23.93
CA LYS A 470 41.67 82.43 -23.25
C LYS A 470 42.61 83.42 -23.93
N THR A 471 43.04 84.44 -23.20
CA THR A 471 44.07 85.40 -23.63
C THR A 471 45.43 84.97 -23.07
N PRO A 472 46.40 84.54 -23.88
CA PRO A 472 47.76 84.31 -23.42
C PRO A 472 48.38 85.59 -22.83
N ALA A 473 49.00 85.49 -21.66
CA ALA A 473 49.55 86.65 -20.94
C ALA A 473 50.72 87.33 -21.68
N SER A 474 51.45 86.58 -22.52
CA SER A 474 52.54 87.06 -23.36
C SER A 474 52.81 86.11 -24.52
N ALA A 475 53.67 86.48 -25.46
CA ALA A 475 54.13 85.59 -26.52
C ALA A 475 54.88 84.34 -26.00
N GLY A 476 55.38 84.41 -24.76
CA GLY A 476 56.09 83.34 -24.05
C GLY A 476 55.22 82.55 -23.05
N ALA A 477 53.91 82.79 -23.02
CA ALA A 477 53.02 82.17 -22.03
C ALA A 477 52.87 80.65 -22.24
N ALA A 478 52.55 79.92 -21.15
CA ALA A 478 52.38 78.47 -21.19
C ALA A 478 51.38 78.02 -22.27
N GLY A 479 51.82 77.15 -23.17
CA GLY A 479 51.02 76.65 -24.28
C GLY A 479 51.67 75.48 -25.00
N VAL A 480 50.86 74.63 -25.62
CA VAL A 480 51.32 73.47 -26.40
C VAL A 480 51.18 73.78 -27.89
N GLN A 481 52.12 73.30 -28.70
CA GLN A 481 52.07 73.48 -30.16
C GLN A 481 50.73 73.03 -30.75
N GLY A 482 50.13 73.85 -31.61
CA GLY A 482 48.85 73.60 -32.26
C GLY A 482 47.63 74.08 -31.47
N GLU A 483 47.80 74.56 -30.23
CA GLU A 483 46.72 75.13 -29.44
C GLU A 483 46.21 76.44 -30.07
N ILE A 484 44.88 76.56 -30.19
CA ILE A 484 44.20 77.75 -30.72
C ILE A 484 43.25 78.28 -29.63
N CYS A 485 43.34 79.58 -29.35
CA CYS A 485 42.41 80.26 -28.46
C CYS A 485 42.04 81.64 -28.99
N TRP A 486 41.06 82.29 -28.35
CA TRP A 486 40.50 83.55 -28.81
C TRP A 486 40.14 84.46 -27.64
N ASP A 487 40.08 85.75 -27.93
CA ASP A 487 39.43 86.77 -27.11
C ASP A 487 38.68 87.80 -27.97
N ALA A 488 38.23 88.88 -27.34
CA ALA A 488 37.43 89.92 -27.98
C ALA A 488 38.15 90.65 -29.14
N SER A 489 39.47 90.49 -29.32
CA SER A 489 40.24 91.23 -30.32
C SER A 489 41.14 90.36 -31.21
N PHE A 490 41.53 89.18 -30.74
CA PHE A 490 42.50 88.34 -31.45
C PHE A 490 42.14 86.85 -31.46
N ILE A 491 42.62 86.17 -32.50
CA ILE A 491 42.81 84.72 -32.51
C ILE A 491 44.30 84.44 -32.27
N TYR A 492 44.58 83.50 -31.38
CA TYR A 492 45.93 83.09 -30.97
C TYR A 492 46.21 81.66 -31.41
N VAL A 493 47.43 81.40 -31.89
CA VAL A 493 47.92 80.07 -32.26
C VAL A 493 49.30 79.85 -31.64
N CYS A 494 49.47 78.78 -30.88
CA CYS A 494 50.75 78.37 -30.32
C CYS A 494 51.53 77.58 -31.38
N VAL A 495 52.63 78.14 -31.91
CA VAL A 495 53.37 77.56 -33.04
C VAL A 495 54.52 76.63 -32.63
N ALA A 496 54.94 76.74 -31.38
CA ALA A 496 55.89 75.86 -30.68
C ALA A 496 55.62 75.98 -29.18
N THR A 497 56.15 75.08 -28.35
CA THR A 497 55.97 75.14 -26.88
C THR A 497 56.25 76.54 -26.35
N ASN A 498 55.27 77.10 -25.64
CA ASN A 498 55.31 78.45 -25.07
C ASN A 498 55.60 79.58 -26.08
N THR A 499 55.26 79.40 -27.36
CA THR A 499 55.50 80.39 -28.42
C THR A 499 54.21 80.73 -29.15
N TRP A 500 53.62 81.88 -28.81
CA TRP A 500 52.32 82.31 -29.36
C TRP A 500 52.47 83.31 -30.50
N ARG A 501 51.64 83.13 -31.53
CA ARG A 501 51.35 84.13 -32.56
C ARG A 501 49.88 84.51 -32.50
N ARG A 502 49.53 85.72 -32.92
CA ARG A 502 48.16 86.23 -32.93
C ARG A 502 47.81 86.93 -34.24
N VAL A 503 46.53 86.92 -34.60
CA VAL A 503 45.96 87.70 -35.70
C VAL A 503 44.80 88.53 -35.15
N ALA A 504 44.75 89.82 -35.49
CA ALA A 504 43.64 90.69 -35.14
C ALA A 504 42.42 90.34 -35.99
N HIS A 505 41.23 90.31 -35.39
CA HIS A 505 39.98 90.28 -36.13
C HIS A 505 39.33 91.67 -36.10
N ALA A 506 38.70 92.05 -37.20
CA ALA A 506 38.05 93.35 -37.35
C ALA A 506 36.54 93.17 -37.37
N THR A 507 35.81 94.21 -36.95
CA THR A 507 34.36 94.29 -37.21
C THR A 507 34.14 94.27 -38.71
N TRP A 508 33.38 93.29 -39.20
CA TRP A 508 32.94 93.25 -40.59
C TRP A 508 31.78 94.22 -40.81
#